data_AF-A0A3B8IKE5-F1
#
_entry.id   AF-A0A3B8IKE5-F1
#
_cell.length_a   1.000
_cell.length_b   1.000
_cell.length_c   1.000
_cell.angle_alpha   90.00
_cell.angle_beta   90.00
_cell.angle_gamma   90.00
#
_symmetry.space_group_name_H-M   'P 1'
#
loop_
_entity.id
_entity.type
_entity.pdbx_description
1 polymer ?
#
loop_
_entity_poly.entity_id
_entity_poly.type
_entity_poly.pdbx_seq_one_letter_code
_entity_poly.pdbx_strand_id
1 'polypeptide(L)'
;MGAWAPLVSQAQLNIHAGQKLLVANRLNHIHFNNSNQELDLEEAFISSELPVRVVNASTLDVLAPKVEENGPSAIIKITFNEEVYEFSFQLKTQVGPEVAVYSENRDLIGKKGILASTQQFIFEPQPDPELLENAPNTQRYRVSRVKLTLANGMRPLGDFEYTAENLQRGIADLNKLYHRSSRTPQPGDRIVIEVLEMLEMQADNSVVAIQPTVPPRSIPIR
;
A
#
# COMPACT_ATOMS: atom_id res chain seq x y z
N MET A 1 9.04 -48.23 -39.12
CA MET A 1 8.59 -48.66 -37.78
C MET A 1 8.26 -47.39 -37.00
N GLY A 2 7.00 -47.25 -36.61
CA GLY A 2 6.44 -46.02 -36.04
C GLY A 2 6.92 -45.73 -34.62
N ALA A 3 6.87 -44.44 -34.29
CA ALA A 3 7.29 -43.78 -33.07
C ALA A 3 6.64 -44.33 -31.78
N TRP A 4 7.39 -44.27 -30.68
CA TRP A 4 6.86 -44.07 -29.34
C TRP A 4 7.58 -42.88 -28.73
N ALA A 5 7.00 -41.69 -28.91
CA ALA A 5 7.32 -40.54 -28.09
C ALA A 5 6.69 -40.77 -26.71
N PRO A 6 7.37 -40.46 -25.59
CA PRO A 6 6.71 -40.45 -24.30
C PRO A 6 5.59 -39.39 -24.36
N LEU A 7 4.36 -39.85 -24.15
CA LEU A 7 3.20 -39.00 -23.90
C LEU A 7 3.48 -38.20 -22.62
N VAL A 8 4.00 -36.99 -22.77
CA VAL A 8 3.88 -35.96 -21.74
C VAL A 8 2.41 -35.57 -21.74
N SER A 9 1.64 -36.17 -20.84
CA SER A 9 0.33 -35.66 -20.50
C SER A 9 0.55 -34.28 -19.88
N GLN A 10 0.50 -33.24 -20.72
CA GLN A 10 0.20 -31.90 -20.26
C GLN A 10 -1.24 -31.97 -19.73
N ALA A 11 -1.39 -32.43 -18.49
CA ALA A 11 -2.49 -31.99 -17.68
C ALA A 11 -2.30 -30.48 -17.49
N GLN A 12 -2.72 -29.70 -18.49
CA GLN A 12 -3.22 -28.35 -18.29
C GLN A 12 -4.49 -28.49 -17.44
N LEU A 13 -4.32 -28.96 -16.20
CA LEU A 13 -5.26 -28.64 -15.16
C LEU A 13 -5.06 -27.14 -14.97
N ASN A 14 -5.95 -26.39 -15.63
CA ASN A 14 -6.41 -25.09 -15.17
C ASN A 14 -6.91 -25.29 -13.74
N ILE A 15 -5.99 -25.45 -12.80
CA ILE A 15 -6.27 -25.20 -11.40
C ILE A 15 -6.58 -23.72 -11.42
N HIS A 16 -7.84 -23.40 -11.21
CA HIS A 16 -8.30 -22.06 -10.87
C HIS A 16 -7.73 -21.65 -9.51
N ALA A 17 -6.40 -21.67 -9.36
CA ALA A 17 -5.73 -20.75 -8.48
C ALA A 17 -6.09 -19.39 -9.08
N GLY A 18 -6.96 -18.66 -8.38
CA GLY A 18 -7.46 -17.35 -8.80
C GLY A 18 -6.33 -16.57 -9.48
N GLN A 19 -6.58 -16.31 -10.76
CA GLN A 19 -5.82 -15.46 -11.68
C GLN A 19 -4.72 -14.63 -11.02
N LYS A 20 -3.47 -14.82 -11.46
CA LYS A 20 -2.33 -13.91 -11.22
C LYS A 20 -2.24 -13.42 -9.77
N LEU A 21 -1.47 -14.11 -8.94
CA LEU A 21 -1.11 -13.58 -7.63
C LEU A 21 -0.41 -12.23 -7.83
N LEU A 22 -1.09 -11.17 -7.38
CA LEU A 22 -0.55 -9.83 -7.33
C LEU A 22 0.10 -9.67 -5.98
N VAL A 23 1.43 -9.72 -5.98
CA VAL A 23 2.20 -9.44 -4.78
C VAL A 23 2.24 -7.94 -4.61
N ALA A 24 1.35 -7.44 -3.77
CA ALA A 24 1.44 -6.09 -3.26
C ALA A 24 2.44 -6.11 -2.09
N ASN A 25 3.64 -5.63 -2.42
CA ASN A 25 4.90 -5.86 -1.73
C ASN A 25 5.05 -5.05 -0.42
N ARG A 26 4.09 -5.19 0.51
CA ARG A 26 4.12 -4.46 1.80
C ARG A 26 4.66 -5.29 2.96
N LEU A 27 4.58 -6.62 2.90
CA LEU A 27 4.96 -7.51 4.00
C LEU A 27 6.26 -8.30 3.79
N ASN A 28 6.93 -8.21 2.63
CA ASN A 28 7.93 -9.19 2.16
C ASN A 28 7.46 -10.65 2.22
N HIS A 29 6.24 -10.94 2.68
CA HIS A 29 5.67 -12.27 2.90
C HIS A 29 4.42 -12.40 2.05
N ILE A 30 4.41 -13.41 1.18
CA ILE A 30 3.25 -13.80 0.40
C ILE A 30 2.76 -15.13 0.96
N HIS A 31 1.53 -15.14 1.46
CA HIS A 31 0.88 -16.36 1.93
C HIS A 31 0.16 -17.04 0.76
N PHE A 32 0.62 -18.23 0.41
CA PHE A 32 -0.05 -19.12 -0.52
C PHE A 32 -0.85 -20.11 0.29
N ASN A 33 -2.18 -20.10 0.14
CA ASN A 33 -3.02 -21.15 0.68
C ASN A 33 -3.52 -22.01 -0.49
N ASN A 34 -3.08 -23.27 -0.51
CA ASN A 34 -3.50 -24.24 -1.48
C ASN A 34 -4.85 -24.85 -1.05
N SER A 35 -5.85 -24.74 -1.92
CA SER A 35 -7.16 -25.35 -1.71
C SER A 35 -7.25 -26.80 -2.15
N ASN A 36 -6.22 -27.33 -2.84
CA ASN A 36 -6.17 -28.73 -3.24
C ASN A 36 -5.80 -29.61 -2.04
N GLN A 37 -6.78 -30.35 -1.51
CA GLN A 37 -6.60 -31.23 -0.36
C GLN A 37 -5.68 -32.43 -0.63
N GLU A 38 -5.37 -32.72 -1.91
CA GLU A 38 -4.49 -33.83 -2.29
C GLU A 38 -3.01 -33.42 -2.32
N LEU A 39 -2.70 -32.12 -2.36
CA LEU A 39 -1.31 -31.63 -2.37
C LEU A 39 -0.87 -31.27 -0.95
N ASP A 40 -0.02 -32.12 -0.38
CA ASP A 40 0.66 -31.85 0.89
C ASP A 40 1.98 -31.12 0.64
N LEU A 41 2.03 -29.84 1.01
CA LEU A 41 3.21 -28.99 0.87
C LEU A 41 4.37 -29.39 1.78
N GLU A 42 4.13 -30.16 2.85
CA GLU A 42 5.18 -30.69 3.73
C GLU A 42 5.94 -31.84 3.06
N GLU A 43 5.30 -32.53 2.12
CA GLU A 43 5.88 -33.66 1.37
C GLU A 43 6.29 -33.29 -0.06
N ALA A 44 6.00 -32.07 -0.50
CA ALA A 44 6.28 -31.61 -1.86
C ALA A 44 7.73 -31.12 -2.06
N PHE A 45 8.26 -31.32 -3.26
CA PHE A 45 9.51 -30.69 -3.69
C PHE A 45 9.23 -29.30 -4.27
N ILE A 46 9.84 -28.25 -3.72
CA ILE A 46 9.60 -26.87 -4.11
C ILE A 46 10.85 -26.28 -4.77
N SER A 47 10.68 -25.78 -6.00
CA SER A 47 11.71 -25.05 -6.75
C SER A 47 11.23 -23.61 -6.97
N SER A 48 12.00 -22.63 -6.49
CA SER A 48 11.64 -21.22 -6.56
C SER A 48 12.89 -20.35 -6.72
N GLU A 49 12.76 -19.26 -7.48
CA GLU A 49 13.79 -18.21 -7.57
C GLU A 49 13.84 -17.32 -6.32
N LEU A 50 12.73 -17.29 -5.55
CA LEU A 50 12.61 -16.54 -4.30
C LEU A 50 12.68 -17.49 -3.09
N PRO A 51 13.20 -17.05 -1.94
CA PRO A 51 13.19 -17.87 -0.73
C PRO A 51 11.76 -18.23 -0.31
N VAL A 52 11.55 -19.49 0.03
CA VAL A 52 10.25 -20.04 0.39
C VAL A 52 10.32 -20.77 1.72
N ARG A 53 9.26 -20.70 2.50
CA ARG A 53 9.07 -21.44 3.75
C ARG A 53 7.72 -22.15 3.74
N VAL A 54 7.72 -23.47 3.95
CA VAL A 54 6.48 -24.21 4.21
C VAL A 54 6.03 -23.92 5.64
N VAL A 55 4.77 -23.49 5.79
CA VAL A 55 4.18 -23.18 7.11
C VAL A 55 3.38 -24.37 7.62
N ASN A 56 2.64 -25.04 6.74
CA ASN A 56 1.93 -26.29 7.00
C ASN A 56 1.58 -26.97 5.65
N ALA A 57 0.92 -28.14 5.71
CA ALA A 57 0.49 -28.93 4.55
C ALA A 57 -0.26 -28.15 3.45
N SER A 58 -0.95 -27.04 3.77
CA SER A 58 -1.67 -26.24 2.78
C SER A 58 -1.12 -24.84 2.57
N THR A 59 -0.13 -24.42 3.38
CA THR A 59 0.31 -23.02 3.44
C THR A 59 1.81 -22.88 3.18
N LEU A 60 2.16 -21.97 2.28
CA LEU A 60 3.53 -21.67 1.88
C LEU A 60 3.76 -20.16 1.90
N ASP A 61 4.87 -19.74 2.49
CA ASP A 61 5.29 -18.35 2.60
C ASP A 61 6.42 -18.07 1.62
N VAL A 62 6.30 -17.01 0.83
CA VAL A 62 7.38 -16.57 -0.07
C VAL A 62 7.91 -15.24 0.39
N LEU A 63 9.23 -15.17 0.49
CA LEU A 63 9.95 -13.96 0.83
C LEU A 63 10.29 -13.20 -0.45
N ALA A 64 9.47 -12.20 -0.79
CA ALA A 64 9.69 -11.38 -1.98
C ALA A 64 10.58 -10.16 -1.66
N PRO A 65 11.55 -9.82 -2.53
CA PRO A 65 12.33 -8.60 -2.38
C PRO A 65 11.46 -7.37 -2.70
N LYS A 66 11.77 -6.24 -2.06
CA LYS A 66 11.18 -4.95 -2.43
C LYS A 66 11.60 -4.60 -3.88
N VAL A 67 10.62 -4.28 -4.73
CA VAL A 67 10.88 -3.85 -6.12
C VAL A 67 10.56 -2.36 -6.29
N GLU A 68 11.49 -1.64 -6.92
CA GLU A 68 11.38 -0.19 -7.19
C GLU A 68 10.62 0.11 -8.49
N GLU A 69 10.61 -0.84 -9.42
CA GLU A 69 9.81 -0.82 -10.65
C GLU A 69 9.07 -2.15 -10.82
N ASN A 70 8.00 -2.16 -11.63
CA ASN A 70 7.24 -3.38 -11.86
C ASN A 70 8.17 -4.43 -12.46
N GLY A 71 8.32 -5.54 -11.75
CA GLY A 71 9.32 -6.56 -12.07
C GLY A 71 8.78 -7.64 -13.01
N PRO A 72 9.68 -8.50 -13.52
CA PRO A 72 9.27 -9.72 -14.21
C PRO A 72 8.45 -10.63 -13.30
N SER A 73 7.64 -11.50 -13.91
CA SER A 73 6.90 -12.53 -13.17
C SER A 73 7.86 -13.52 -12.52
N ALA A 74 7.67 -13.80 -11.24
CA ALA A 74 8.36 -14.90 -10.57
C ALA A 74 7.50 -16.17 -10.63
N ILE A 75 8.15 -17.33 -10.66
CA ILE A 75 7.50 -18.64 -10.77
C ILE A 75 7.96 -19.51 -9.61
N ILE A 76 6.99 -20.16 -8.95
CA ILE A 76 7.24 -21.25 -8.00
C ILE A 76 6.73 -22.53 -8.63
N LYS A 77 7.57 -23.56 -8.63
CA LYS A 77 7.22 -24.90 -9.09
C LYS A 77 7.15 -25.84 -7.90
N ILE A 78 6.04 -26.55 -7.77
CA ILE A 78 5.81 -27.53 -6.73
C ILE A 78 5.65 -28.88 -7.41
N THR A 79 6.46 -29.86 -7.03
CA THR A 79 6.39 -31.23 -7.54
C THR A 79 5.91 -32.16 -6.44
N PHE A 80 4.82 -32.86 -6.69
CA PHE A 80 4.20 -33.80 -5.74
C PHE A 80 3.60 -34.95 -6.53
N ASN A 81 3.84 -36.20 -6.12
CA ASN A 81 3.35 -37.41 -6.81
C ASN A 81 3.57 -37.40 -8.34
N GLU A 82 4.76 -37.01 -8.79
CA GLU A 82 5.13 -36.90 -10.23
C GLU A 82 4.39 -35.82 -11.02
N GLU A 83 3.48 -35.07 -10.38
CA GLU A 83 2.80 -33.91 -10.96
C GLU A 83 3.58 -32.62 -10.65
N VAL A 84 3.57 -31.68 -11.61
CA VAL A 84 4.22 -30.37 -11.48
C VAL A 84 3.18 -29.27 -11.53
N TYR A 85 3.13 -28.47 -10.47
CA TYR A 85 2.26 -27.32 -10.31
C TYR A 85 3.09 -26.04 -10.42
N GLU A 86 2.71 -25.13 -11.32
CA GLU A 86 3.40 -23.85 -11.52
C GLU A 86 2.54 -22.67 -11.07
N PHE A 87 3.10 -21.85 -10.18
CA PHE A 87 2.47 -20.63 -9.68
C PHE A 87 3.25 -19.43 -10.20
N SER A 88 2.62 -18.63 -11.06
CA SER A 88 3.20 -17.39 -11.56
C SER A 88 2.58 -16.18 -10.86
N PHE A 89 3.42 -15.24 -10.46
CA PHE A 89 2.99 -14.01 -9.79
C PHE A 89 3.82 -12.83 -10.26
N GLN A 90 3.20 -11.65 -10.26
CA GLN A 90 3.86 -10.40 -10.64
C GLN A 90 4.32 -9.66 -9.39
N LEU A 91 5.60 -9.28 -9.38
CA LEU A 91 6.13 -8.36 -8.39
C LEU A 91 5.78 -6.93 -8.82
N LYS A 92 4.86 -6.30 -8.09
CA LYS A 92 4.49 -4.90 -8.32
C LYS A 92 5.28 -3.98 -7.41
N THR A 93 5.55 -2.78 -7.92
CA THR A 93 5.98 -1.66 -7.07
C THR A 93 4.96 -1.44 -5.97
N GLN A 94 5.44 -1.15 -4.77
CA GLN A 94 4.61 -0.66 -3.69
C GLN A 94 4.04 0.70 -4.09
N VAL A 95 2.78 0.75 -4.54
CA VAL A 95 2.04 2.01 -4.56
C VAL A 95 1.85 2.38 -3.09
N GLY A 96 2.28 3.57 -2.67
CA GLY A 96 2.02 4.05 -1.30
C GLY A 96 0.52 4.27 -1.07
N PRO A 97 0.04 4.20 0.17
CA PRO A 97 -1.34 4.57 0.46
C PRO A 97 -1.61 6.03 0.07
N GLU A 98 -2.78 6.28 -0.51
CA GLU A 98 -3.24 7.64 -0.72
C GLU A 98 -3.70 8.26 0.61
N VAL A 99 -3.82 9.59 0.65
CA VAL A 99 -4.36 10.32 1.81
C VAL A 99 -5.52 11.19 1.35
N ALA A 100 -6.70 10.95 1.92
CA ALA A 100 -7.83 11.85 1.82
C ALA A 100 -7.71 12.93 2.90
N VAL A 101 -8.17 14.14 2.58
CA VAL A 101 -8.15 15.27 3.51
C VAL A 101 -9.59 15.74 3.69
N TYR A 102 -10.04 15.86 4.93
CA TYR A 102 -11.37 16.32 5.29
C TYR A 102 -11.30 17.56 6.17
N SER A 103 -12.36 18.37 6.16
CA SER A 103 -12.57 19.44 7.14
C SER A 103 -13.02 18.88 8.49
N GLU A 104 -13.11 19.73 9.51
CA GLU A 104 -13.74 19.38 10.80
C GLU A 104 -15.16 18.79 10.67
N ASN A 105 -15.91 19.17 9.62
CA ASN A 105 -17.27 18.68 9.37
C ASN A 105 -17.30 17.36 8.58
N ARG A 106 -16.14 16.76 8.32
CA ARG A 106 -15.95 15.58 7.44
C ARG A 106 -16.34 15.82 5.98
N ASP A 107 -16.29 17.07 5.53
CA ASP A 107 -16.41 17.36 4.11
C ASP A 107 -15.09 17.04 3.41
N LEU A 108 -15.14 16.25 2.34
CA LEU A 108 -13.95 15.92 1.55
C LEU A 108 -13.37 17.18 0.91
N ILE A 109 -12.13 17.52 1.27
CA ILE A 109 -11.41 18.67 0.76
C ILE A 109 -10.79 18.31 -0.60
N GLY A 110 -11.48 18.72 -1.66
CA GLY A 110 -11.02 18.59 -3.03
C GLY A 110 -10.61 19.94 -3.64
N LYS A 111 -10.60 19.99 -4.99
CA LYS A 111 -10.34 21.23 -5.77
C LYS A 111 -11.26 22.39 -5.43
N LYS A 112 -12.40 22.11 -4.80
CA LYS A 112 -13.34 23.14 -4.38
C LYS A 112 -12.65 24.09 -3.38
N GLY A 113 -11.81 23.61 -2.48
CA GLY A 113 -11.20 24.45 -1.45
C GLY A 113 -11.91 24.36 -0.11
N ILE A 114 -11.49 25.21 0.82
CA ILE A 114 -11.97 25.28 2.20
C ILE A 114 -12.52 26.67 2.49
N LEU A 115 -13.32 26.79 3.55
CA LEU A 115 -13.75 28.10 4.03
C LEU A 115 -12.61 28.75 4.82
N ALA A 116 -12.50 30.08 4.80
CA ALA A 116 -11.58 30.80 5.68
C ALA A 116 -11.79 30.50 7.18
N SER A 117 -12.99 30.04 7.56
CA SER A 117 -13.32 29.64 8.92
C SER A 117 -12.89 28.21 9.28
N THR A 118 -12.39 27.41 8.33
CA THR A 118 -11.96 26.03 8.58
C THR A 118 -10.83 26.02 9.60
N GLN A 119 -10.99 25.19 10.63
CA GLN A 119 -10.06 25.15 11.77
C GLN A 119 -9.18 23.92 11.74
N GLN A 120 -9.64 22.82 11.16
CA GLN A 120 -8.94 21.55 11.24
C GLN A 120 -8.92 20.83 9.91
N PHE A 121 -7.80 20.16 9.64
CA PHE A 121 -7.72 19.12 8.62
C PHE A 121 -7.63 17.76 9.27
N ILE A 122 -8.39 16.82 8.73
CA ILE A 122 -8.37 15.41 9.10
C ILE A 122 -7.74 14.65 7.93
N PHE A 123 -6.58 14.04 8.18
CA PHE A 123 -5.86 13.22 7.23
C PHE A 123 -6.22 11.76 7.43
N GLU A 124 -6.91 11.18 6.45
CA GLU A 124 -7.31 9.77 6.47
C GLU A 124 -6.59 9.02 5.35
N PRO A 125 -5.61 8.17 5.71
CA PRO A 125 -5.02 7.21 4.78
C PRO A 125 -6.12 6.35 4.14
N GLN A 126 -6.07 6.24 2.82
CA GLN A 126 -6.94 5.34 2.08
C GLN A 126 -6.26 3.97 1.97
N PRO A 127 -7.02 2.88 2.21
CA PRO A 127 -6.50 1.54 1.96
C PRO A 127 -6.17 1.39 0.48
N ASP A 128 -5.18 0.56 0.20
CA ASP A 128 -4.87 0.17 -1.18
C ASP A 128 -5.95 -0.79 -1.66
N PRO A 129 -6.68 -0.47 -2.75
CA PRO A 129 -7.80 -1.29 -3.22
C PRO A 129 -7.41 -2.75 -3.50
N GLU A 130 -6.22 -2.99 -4.10
CA GLU A 130 -5.77 -4.35 -4.44
C GLU A 130 -5.44 -5.14 -3.19
N LEU A 131 -4.85 -4.50 -2.19
CA LEU A 131 -4.54 -5.17 -0.92
C LEU A 131 -5.78 -5.32 -0.02
N LEU A 132 -6.74 -4.40 -0.08
CA LEU A 132 -7.99 -4.52 0.67
C LEU A 132 -8.78 -5.75 0.21
N GLU A 133 -8.76 -6.06 -1.09
CA GLU A 133 -9.40 -7.25 -1.65
C GLU A 133 -8.73 -8.55 -1.17
N ASN A 134 -7.40 -8.58 -1.11
CA ASN A 134 -6.64 -9.79 -0.82
C ASN A 134 -6.30 -9.99 0.67
N ALA A 135 -6.21 -8.91 1.44
CA ALA A 135 -5.80 -8.91 2.84
C ALA A 135 -6.42 -7.73 3.63
N PRO A 136 -7.76 -7.70 3.83
CA PRO A 136 -8.46 -6.54 4.37
C PRO A 136 -8.04 -6.14 5.79
N ASN A 137 -7.51 -7.09 6.57
CA ASN A 137 -7.17 -6.88 7.98
C ASN A 137 -5.71 -6.45 8.23
N THR A 138 -4.86 -6.47 7.20
CA THR A 138 -3.42 -6.20 7.36
C THR A 138 -3.06 -4.73 7.15
N GLN A 139 -3.99 -3.92 6.67
CA GLN A 139 -3.74 -2.52 6.31
C GLN A 139 -4.12 -1.57 7.42
N ARG A 140 -3.13 -1.09 8.16
CA ARG A 140 -3.33 0.01 9.12
C ARG A 140 -2.26 1.08 8.90
N TYR A 141 -2.70 2.17 8.30
CA TYR A 141 -1.87 3.34 8.03
C TYR A 141 -2.19 4.47 9.00
N ARG A 142 -1.17 5.26 9.31
CA ARG A 142 -1.32 6.52 10.02
C ARG A 142 -0.40 7.56 9.41
N VAL A 143 -0.89 8.78 9.19
CA VAL A 143 -0.02 9.90 8.86
C VAL A 143 0.78 10.29 10.10
N SER A 144 2.12 10.34 10.01
CA SER A 144 2.98 10.77 11.12
C SER A 144 3.54 12.17 10.92
N ARG A 145 3.81 12.58 9.68
CA ARG A 145 4.36 13.90 9.38
C ARG A 145 3.71 14.54 8.17
N VAL A 146 3.27 15.78 8.35
CA VAL A 146 2.67 16.63 7.31
C VAL A 146 3.23 18.03 7.44
N LYS A 147 3.59 18.65 6.33
CA LYS A 147 3.87 20.07 6.26
C LYS A 147 2.69 20.79 5.61
N LEU A 148 2.20 21.83 6.28
CA LEU A 148 1.23 22.75 5.71
C LEU A 148 1.91 24.09 5.45
N THR A 149 1.67 24.65 4.27
CA THR A 149 2.19 25.98 3.89
C THR A 149 1.02 26.85 3.45
N LEU A 150 0.81 27.98 4.13
CA LEU A 150 -0.10 29.03 3.66
C LEU A 150 0.63 29.86 2.61
N ALA A 151 0.01 30.06 1.44
CA ALA A 151 0.60 30.78 0.34
C ALA A 151 -0.42 31.72 -0.34
N ASN A 152 0.09 32.85 -0.85
CA ASN A 152 -0.63 33.71 -1.77
C ASN A 152 0.03 33.59 -3.15
N GLY A 153 -0.62 32.87 -4.07
CA GLY A 153 -0.01 32.48 -5.34
C GLY A 153 1.23 31.62 -5.10
N MET A 154 2.39 32.06 -5.60
CA MET A 154 3.68 31.39 -5.39
C MET A 154 4.41 31.82 -4.11
N ARG A 155 3.90 32.84 -3.40
CA ARG A 155 4.60 33.41 -2.25
C ARG A 155 4.15 32.69 -0.96
N PRO A 156 5.05 31.98 -0.25
CA PRO A 156 4.72 31.43 1.07
C PRO A 156 4.54 32.58 2.07
N LEU A 157 3.50 32.46 2.89
CA LEU A 157 3.16 33.40 3.97
C LEU A 157 3.56 32.85 5.34
N GLY A 158 3.61 31.52 5.47
CA GLY A 158 4.05 30.79 6.65
C GLY A 158 3.85 29.29 6.46
N ASP A 159 4.57 28.49 7.24
CA ASP A 159 4.48 27.05 7.23
C ASP A 159 4.53 26.46 8.64
N PHE A 160 3.95 25.27 8.78
CA PHE A 160 4.01 24.50 10.01
C PHE A 160 4.13 23.01 9.68
N GLU A 161 5.13 22.37 10.28
CA GLU A 161 5.30 20.92 10.21
C GLU A 161 4.62 20.27 11.41
N TYR A 162 3.61 19.46 11.10
CA TYR A 162 2.91 18.59 12.03
C TYR A 162 3.65 17.26 12.12
N THR A 163 3.87 16.81 13.34
CA THR A 163 4.53 15.54 13.69
C THR A 163 3.57 14.67 14.51
N ALA A 164 3.94 13.43 14.79
CA ALA A 164 3.08 12.49 15.51
C ALA A 164 2.58 13.02 16.88
N GLU A 165 3.32 13.93 17.52
CA GLU A 165 2.96 14.57 18.78
C GLU A 165 1.78 15.54 18.66
N ASN A 166 1.76 16.33 17.58
CA ASN A 166 0.77 17.38 17.37
C ASN A 166 -0.30 17.01 16.33
N LEU A 167 -0.10 15.91 15.60
CA LEU A 167 -1.04 15.29 14.65
C LEU A 167 -1.79 14.13 15.32
N GLN A 168 -2.53 14.46 16.39
CA GLN A 168 -3.28 13.44 17.14
C GLN A 168 -4.38 12.85 16.24
N ARG A 169 -4.34 11.53 16.02
CA ARG A 169 -5.30 10.80 15.17
C ARG A 169 -5.42 11.36 13.74
N GLY A 170 -4.35 11.91 13.19
CA GLY A 170 -4.37 12.49 11.83
C GLY A 170 -5.02 13.87 11.76
N ILE A 171 -5.25 14.55 12.89
CA ILE A 171 -5.88 15.87 12.92
C ILE A 171 -4.80 16.95 13.02
N ALA A 172 -4.81 17.91 12.09
CA ALA A 172 -3.99 19.12 12.12
C ALA A 172 -4.84 20.35 12.46
N ASP A 173 -4.46 21.06 13.53
CA ASP A 173 -5.06 22.33 13.94
C ASP A 173 -4.44 23.50 13.17
N LEU A 174 -5.21 24.08 12.24
CA LEU A 174 -4.77 25.14 11.34
C LEU A 174 -4.39 26.44 12.08
N ASN A 175 -4.84 26.64 13.32
CA ASN A 175 -4.40 27.79 14.11
C ASN A 175 -2.88 27.81 14.26
N LYS A 176 -2.22 26.65 14.37
CA LYS A 176 -0.76 26.57 14.48
C LYS A 176 -0.06 27.10 13.23
N LEU A 177 -0.61 26.81 12.05
CA LEU A 177 -0.15 27.38 10.79
C LEU A 177 -0.39 28.90 10.74
N TYR A 178 -1.60 29.33 11.09
CA TYR A 178 -1.99 30.74 11.00
C TYR A 178 -1.20 31.64 11.95
N HIS A 179 -0.86 31.17 13.15
CA HIS A 179 -0.03 31.92 14.10
C HIS A 179 1.44 32.06 13.65
N ARG A 180 1.91 31.17 12.78
CA ARG A 180 3.23 31.27 12.15
C ARG A 180 3.21 32.00 10.81
N SER A 181 2.04 32.41 10.36
CA SER A 181 1.88 33.11 9.10
C SER A 181 2.04 34.61 9.31
N SER A 182 2.64 35.27 8.32
CA SER A 182 2.85 36.72 8.31
C SER A 182 1.57 37.55 8.34
N ARG A 183 0.42 36.95 7.99
CA ARG A 183 -0.90 37.56 8.08
C ARG A 183 -1.99 36.49 8.24
N THR A 184 -3.20 36.94 8.57
CA THR A 184 -4.38 36.08 8.57
C THR A 184 -4.70 35.57 7.16
N PRO A 185 -5.26 34.34 7.05
CA PRO A 185 -5.71 33.79 5.78
C PRO A 185 -6.83 34.65 5.18
N GLN A 186 -6.83 34.79 3.86
CA GLN A 186 -7.83 35.55 3.11
C GLN A 186 -8.38 34.70 1.96
N PRO A 187 -9.62 34.96 1.51
CA PRO A 187 -10.14 34.38 0.27
C PRO A 187 -9.18 34.57 -0.90
N GLY A 188 -8.89 33.49 -1.63
CA GLY A 188 -7.91 33.46 -2.72
C GLY A 188 -6.52 32.96 -2.32
N ASP A 189 -6.19 32.94 -1.02
CA ASP A 189 -5.01 32.24 -0.52
C ASP A 189 -5.14 30.73 -0.73
N ARG A 190 -4.03 30.01 -0.58
CA ARG A 190 -3.98 28.56 -0.73
C ARG A 190 -3.23 27.93 0.43
N ILE A 191 -3.69 26.76 0.86
CA ILE A 191 -2.92 25.88 1.75
C ILE A 191 -2.34 24.77 0.90
N VAL A 192 -1.01 24.69 0.85
CA VAL A 192 -0.29 23.56 0.27
C VAL A 192 -0.10 22.51 1.36
N ILE A 193 -0.51 21.29 1.05
CA ILE A 193 -0.45 20.12 1.92
C ILE A 193 0.62 19.18 1.35
N GLU A 194 1.62 18.88 2.16
CA GLU A 194 2.70 17.95 1.85
C GLU A 194 2.70 16.84 2.91
N VAL A 195 2.32 15.62 2.53
CA VAL A 195 2.46 14.45 3.41
C VAL A 195 3.90 13.98 3.28
N LEU A 196 4.66 14.02 4.38
CA LEU A 196 6.09 13.73 4.38
C LEU A 196 6.41 12.32 4.86
N GLU A 197 5.56 11.76 5.72
CA GLU A 197 5.79 10.45 6.31
C GLU A 197 4.47 9.83 6.76
N MET A 198 4.36 8.52 6.53
CA MET A 198 3.30 7.68 7.06
C MET A 198 3.91 6.50 7.81
N LEU A 199 3.14 5.97 8.74
CA LEU A 199 3.44 4.75 9.47
C LEU A 199 2.52 3.65 8.98
N GLU A 200 3.10 2.49 8.71
CA GLU A 200 2.41 1.25 8.42
C GLU A 200 2.59 0.30 9.61
N MET A 201 1.48 -0.23 10.11
CA MET A 201 1.51 -1.35 11.05
C MET A 201 1.50 -2.64 10.23
N GLN A 202 2.55 -3.43 10.37
CA GLN A 202 2.75 -4.71 9.71
C GLN A 202 2.01 -5.83 10.45
N ALA A 203 1.92 -7.01 9.83
CA ALA A 203 1.21 -8.16 10.38
C ALA A 203 1.82 -8.68 11.70
N ASP A 204 3.12 -8.46 11.92
CA ASP A 204 3.83 -8.77 13.17
C ASP A 204 3.66 -7.70 14.26
N ASN A 205 2.76 -6.73 14.04
CA ASN A 205 2.54 -5.53 14.86
C ASN A 205 3.76 -4.59 14.95
N SER A 206 4.79 -4.78 14.12
CA SER A 206 5.83 -3.78 13.98
C SER A 206 5.28 -2.54 13.26
N VAL A 207 5.84 -1.37 13.58
CA VAL A 207 5.48 -0.10 12.94
C VAL A 207 6.67 0.37 12.12
N VAL A 208 6.46 0.53 10.82
CA VAL A 208 7.50 0.94 9.87
C VAL A 208 7.13 2.27 9.24
N ALA A 209 8.11 3.16 9.12
CA ALA A 209 7.94 4.42 8.39
C ALA A 209 8.00 4.16 6.88
N ILE A 210 6.99 4.66 6.16
CA ILE A 210 6.87 4.59 4.72
C ILE A 210 6.74 6.00 4.14
N GLN A 211 7.27 6.17 2.93
CA GLN A 211 7.11 7.40 2.16
C GLN A 211 5.76 7.37 1.43
N PRO A 212 4.91 8.40 1.58
CA PRO A 212 3.68 8.50 0.82
C PRO A 212 3.99 8.76 -0.66
N THR A 213 3.18 8.20 -1.56
CA THR A 213 3.21 8.51 -3.00
C THR A 213 2.33 9.72 -3.36
N VAL A 214 1.82 10.43 -2.35
CA VAL A 214 0.85 11.52 -2.54
C VAL A 214 1.58 12.80 -2.94
N PRO A 215 1.33 13.33 -4.16
CA PRO A 215 1.93 14.61 -4.55
C PRO A 215 1.36 15.75 -3.70
N PRO A 216 2.13 16.85 -3.51
CA PRO A 216 1.65 18.03 -2.81
C PRO A 216 0.33 18.54 -3.36
N ARG A 217 -0.64 18.82 -2.48
CA ARG A 217 -1.98 19.30 -2.85
C ARG A 217 -2.14 20.77 -2.49
N SER A 218 -2.55 21.60 -3.45
CA SER A 218 -2.80 23.02 -3.21
C SER A 218 -4.30 23.32 -3.15
N ILE A 219 -4.79 23.62 -1.96
CA ILE A 219 -6.21 23.81 -1.64
C ILE A 219 -6.51 25.31 -1.54
N PRO A 220 -7.44 25.86 -2.34
CA PRO A 220 -7.80 27.28 -2.23
C PRO A 220 -8.66 27.56 -0.99
N ILE A 221 -8.51 28.75 -0.42
CA ILE A 221 -9.38 29.31 0.61
C ILE A 221 -10.46 30.16 -0.07
N ARG A 222 -11.70 29.94 0.31
CA ARG A 222 -12.89 30.67 -0.15
C ARG A 222 -13.37 31.68 0.88
#